data_AF-A0A8J3GT06-F1
#
_entry.id   AF-A0A8J3GT06-F1
#
_cell.length_a   1.000
_cell.length_b   1.000
_cell.length_c   1.000
_cell.angle_alpha   90.00
_cell.angle_beta   90.00
_cell.angle_gamma   90.00
#
_symmetry.space_group_name_H-M   'P 1'
#
loop_
_entity.id
_entity.type
_entity.pdbx_description
1 polymer ?
#
loop_
_entity_poly.entity_id
_entity_poly.type
_entity_poly.pdbx_seq_one_letter_code
_entity_poly.pdbx_strand_id
1 'polypeptide(L)'
;MSSTHSVPPRPRIAAIVVALVASAALFVTGVATIASGVLGGYLYWGEALLVTDQRPFMSGQPNVEYNGILFSSMEPLVGARAASTVADVLNQLVLLALAGNLALVAGSLILRRPFTRALRWGLVVLGGLVLASGTIAPQFDALASDLAVQELGFPAATLEPSTLGPSTPQIHGTPADATAPDEQHGEHVLLTAGTWPYILMRVDAGLAAIGITLVLLGILIRDGIRLQRDTEGLV
;
A
#
# COMPACT_ATOMS: atom_id res chain seq x y z
N MET A 1 34.50 30.11 -38.54
CA MET A 1 33.55 28.98 -38.38
C MET A 1 32.48 29.42 -37.40
N SER A 2 31.29 29.80 -37.88
CA SER A 2 30.19 30.26 -37.02
C SER A 2 29.47 29.07 -36.42
N SER A 3 29.52 28.93 -35.09
CA SER A 3 28.67 28.02 -34.34
C SER A 3 27.24 28.58 -34.32
N THR A 4 26.36 28.07 -35.18
CA THR A 4 24.94 28.37 -35.11
C THR A 4 24.36 27.68 -33.87
N HIS A 5 24.02 28.45 -32.84
CA HIS A 5 23.23 27.97 -31.71
C HIS A 5 21.83 27.61 -32.20
N SER A 6 21.56 26.32 -32.40
CA SER A 6 20.22 25.85 -32.75
C SER A 6 19.30 26.01 -31.54
N VAL A 7 18.24 26.80 -31.72
CA VAL A 7 17.15 26.94 -30.75
C VAL A 7 16.46 25.58 -30.63
N PRO A 8 16.25 25.02 -29.41
CA PRO A 8 15.60 23.74 -29.25
C PRO A 8 14.14 23.78 -29.77
N PRO A 9 13.63 22.66 -30.31
CA PRO A 9 12.28 22.60 -30.83
C PRO A 9 11.25 22.88 -29.71
N ARG A 10 10.31 23.79 -29.98
CA ARG A 10 9.20 24.17 -29.08
C ARG A 10 8.49 23.00 -28.35
N PRO A 11 8.20 21.84 -28.97
CA PRO A 11 7.55 20.72 -28.26
C PRO A 11 8.36 20.18 -27.09
N ARG A 12 9.71 20.23 -27.15
CA ARG A 12 10.56 19.74 -26.07
C ARG A 12 10.46 20.61 -24.82
N ILE A 13 10.38 21.93 -24.99
CA ILE A 13 10.23 22.88 -23.88
C ILE A 13 8.88 22.66 -23.20
N ALA A 14 7.81 22.51 -23.97
CA ALA A 14 6.47 22.25 -23.44
C ALA A 14 6.43 20.96 -22.60
N ALA A 15 6.98 19.85 -23.12
CA ALA A 15 7.01 18.58 -22.39
C ALA A 15 7.77 18.67 -21.05
N ILE A 16 8.90 19.39 -21.02
CA ILE A 16 9.69 19.62 -19.81
C ILE A 16 8.90 20.43 -18.78
N VAL A 17 8.24 21.52 -19.22
CA VAL A 17 7.43 22.36 -18.33
C VAL A 17 6.27 21.56 -17.74
N VAL A 18 5.56 20.79 -18.56
CA VAL A 18 4.45 19.94 -18.10
C VAL A 18 4.93 18.91 -17.08
N ALA A 19 6.06 18.23 -17.34
CA ALA A 19 6.62 17.25 -16.41
C ALA A 19 7.03 17.87 -15.06
N LEU A 20 7.60 19.08 -15.07
CA LEU A 20 7.97 19.79 -13.84
C LEU A 20 6.75 20.25 -13.05
N VAL A 21 5.73 20.79 -13.71
CA VAL A 21 4.48 21.21 -13.05
C VAL A 21 3.77 20.01 -12.46
N ALA A 22 3.66 18.91 -13.20
CA ALA A 22 3.07 17.67 -12.70
C ALA A 22 3.84 17.10 -11.51
N SER A 23 5.17 17.10 -11.57
CA SER A 23 6.03 16.69 -10.45
C SER A 23 5.82 17.56 -9.21
N ALA A 24 5.79 18.89 -9.36
CA ALA A 24 5.56 19.80 -8.25
C ALA A 24 4.17 19.60 -7.61
N ALA A 25 3.13 19.45 -8.44
CA ALA A 25 1.78 19.18 -7.95
C ALA A 25 1.70 17.86 -7.18
N LEU A 26 2.26 16.77 -7.73
CA LEU A 26 2.31 15.48 -7.06
C LEU A 26 3.10 15.57 -5.74
N PHE A 27 4.26 16.23 -5.74
CA PHE A 27 5.06 16.39 -4.53
C PHE A 27 4.30 17.12 -3.42
N VAL A 28 3.67 18.25 -3.75
CA VAL A 28 2.87 19.03 -2.78
C VAL A 28 1.71 18.19 -2.25
N THR A 29 0.97 17.49 -3.11
CA THR A 29 -0.13 16.61 -2.70
C THR A 29 0.34 15.48 -1.78
N GLY A 30 1.44 14.81 -2.13
CA GLY A 30 2.00 13.72 -1.32
C GLY A 30 2.47 14.22 0.05
N VAL A 31 3.21 15.33 0.10
CA VAL A 31 3.65 15.93 1.37
C VAL A 31 2.46 16.39 2.21
N ALA A 32 1.47 17.05 1.60
CA ALA A 32 0.28 17.52 2.31
C ALA A 32 -0.50 16.34 2.91
N THR A 33 -0.63 15.23 2.19
CA THR A 33 -1.36 14.04 2.65
C THR A 33 -0.62 13.30 3.77
N ILE A 34 0.72 13.18 3.67
CA ILE A 34 1.53 12.63 4.77
C ILE A 34 1.44 13.55 6.00
N ALA A 35 1.58 14.86 5.82
CA ALA A 35 1.49 15.81 6.90
C ALA A 35 0.12 15.75 7.58
N SER A 36 -0.98 15.71 6.81
CA SER A 36 -2.32 15.58 7.37
C SER A 36 -2.55 14.24 8.06
N GLY A 37 -2.02 13.14 7.53
CA GLY A 37 -2.14 11.81 8.13
C GLY A 37 -1.37 11.71 9.44
N VAL A 38 -0.12 12.17 9.46
CA VAL A 38 0.72 12.19 10.67
C VAL A 38 0.15 13.16 11.70
N LEU A 39 -0.15 14.40 11.31
CA LEU A 39 -0.73 15.38 12.25
C LEU A 39 -2.11 14.92 12.74
N GLY A 40 -2.95 14.36 11.87
CA GLY A 40 -4.23 13.78 12.23
C GLY A 40 -4.09 12.62 13.22
N GLY A 41 -3.19 11.67 12.96
CA GLY A 41 -2.96 10.52 13.81
C GLY A 41 -2.45 10.86 15.21
N TYR A 42 -1.57 11.87 15.32
CA TYR A 42 -0.95 12.28 16.60
C TYR A 42 -1.69 13.39 17.34
N LEU A 43 -2.41 14.29 16.64
CA LEU A 43 -3.07 15.45 17.28
C LEU A 43 -4.56 15.24 17.53
N TYR A 44 -5.23 14.29 16.87
CA TYR A 44 -6.64 13.98 17.19
C TYR A 44 -6.75 13.01 18.37
N TRP A 45 -7.05 13.57 19.53
CA TRP A 45 -7.60 12.91 20.72
C TRP A 45 -9.10 12.59 20.53
N GLY A 46 -9.49 12.13 19.35
CA GLY A 46 -10.88 11.82 18.99
C GLY A 46 -11.04 10.38 18.54
N GLU A 47 -12.29 9.90 18.48
CA GLU A 47 -12.70 8.53 18.14
C GLU A 47 -11.80 7.90 17.06
N ALA A 48 -11.17 6.78 17.40
CA ALA A 48 -10.46 5.99 16.40
C ALA A 48 -11.51 5.26 15.57
N LEU A 49 -11.68 5.65 14.30
CA LEU A 49 -12.50 4.92 13.35
C LEU A 49 -11.58 3.94 12.59
N LEU A 50 -11.54 2.68 13.02
CA LEU A 50 -10.87 1.65 12.24
C LEU A 50 -11.91 1.00 11.32
N VAL A 51 -11.82 1.27 10.02
CA VAL A 51 -12.60 0.58 9.00
C VAL A 51 -11.74 -0.55 8.47
N THR A 52 -12.04 -1.78 8.85
CA THR A 52 -11.39 -2.95 8.24
C THR A 52 -11.86 -3.08 6.79
N ASP A 53 -10.93 -3.34 5.88
CA ASP A 53 -11.20 -3.55 4.45
C ASP A 53 -12.33 -4.58 4.26
N GLN A 54 -13.45 -4.14 3.67
CA GLN A 54 -14.66 -4.93 3.45
C GLN A 54 -14.39 -5.93 2.33
N ARG A 55 -13.73 -7.04 2.64
CA ARG A 55 -13.58 -8.12 1.66
C ARG A 55 -14.81 -9.02 1.69
N PRO A 56 -15.35 -9.39 0.53
CA PRO A 56 -16.53 -10.23 0.46
C PRO A 56 -16.24 -11.58 1.11
N PHE A 57 -16.91 -11.89 2.21
CA PHE A 57 -16.98 -13.26 2.70
C PHE A 57 -17.97 -14.00 1.81
N MET A 58 -17.47 -14.91 0.98
CA MET A 58 -18.33 -15.93 0.37
C MET A 58 -18.70 -16.95 1.45
N SER A 59 -19.62 -16.59 2.35
CA SER A 59 -20.44 -17.63 2.96
C SER A 59 -21.26 -18.23 1.80
N GLY A 60 -21.49 -19.55 1.77
CA GLY A 60 -22.14 -20.24 0.64
C GLY A 60 -23.60 -19.84 0.35
N GLN A 61 -24.01 -18.63 0.72
CA GLN A 61 -25.27 -17.99 0.39
C GLN A 61 -25.13 -17.08 -0.84
N PRO A 62 -26.21 -16.87 -1.61
CA PRO A 62 -26.19 -16.01 -2.80
C PRO A 62 -26.01 -14.51 -2.52
N ASN A 63 -25.88 -14.11 -1.25
CA ASN A 63 -25.65 -12.73 -0.85
C ASN A 63 -24.17 -12.53 -0.47
N VAL A 64 -23.51 -11.63 -1.17
CA VAL A 64 -22.18 -11.14 -0.81
C VAL A 64 -22.36 -10.10 0.30
N GLU A 65 -22.15 -10.52 1.55
CA GLU A 65 -22.17 -9.60 2.70
C GLU A 65 -20.80 -8.96 2.88
N TYR A 66 -20.78 -7.63 2.84
CA TYR A 66 -19.60 -6.80 3.10
C TYR A 66 -19.61 -6.39 4.57
N ASN A 67 -19.32 -7.31 5.48
CA ASN A 67 -19.20 -6.99 6.91
C ASN A 67 -17.77 -6.51 7.21
N GLY A 68 -17.58 -5.19 7.15
CA GLY A 68 -16.46 -4.54 7.82
C GLY A 68 -16.85 -4.31 9.28
N ILE A 69 -15.98 -4.64 10.22
CA ILE A 69 -16.18 -4.30 11.63
C ILE A 69 -15.66 -2.88 11.81
N LEU A 70 -16.55 -1.99 12.22
CA LEU A 70 -16.23 -0.60 12.49
C LEU A 70 -15.97 -0.47 13.98
N PHE A 71 -14.68 -0.40 14.35
CA PHE A 71 -14.29 -0.15 15.74
C PHE A 71 -14.31 1.35 15.96
N SER A 72 -15.16 1.82 16.89
CA SER A 72 -15.09 3.17 17.44
C SER A 72 -14.73 3.06 18.93
N SER A 73 -13.66 3.72 19.33
CA SER A 73 -13.26 3.79 20.74
C SER A 73 -12.81 5.20 21.11
N MET A 74 -13.16 5.58 22.33
CA MET A 74 -12.68 6.81 22.97
C MET A 74 -11.25 6.66 23.49
N GLU A 75 -10.74 5.43 23.60
CA GLU A 75 -9.38 5.15 24.04
C GLU A 75 -8.38 5.31 22.87
N PRO A 76 -7.18 5.87 23.13
CA PRO A 76 -6.16 6.02 22.10
C PRO A 76 -5.59 4.66 21.71
N LEU A 77 -6.07 4.12 20.59
CA LEU A 77 -5.54 2.92 19.95
C LEU A 77 -4.20 3.18 19.26
N VAL A 78 -3.14 3.41 20.05
CA VAL A 78 -1.85 3.92 19.55
C VAL A 78 -1.19 2.91 18.59
N GLY A 79 -1.22 1.62 18.92
CA GLY A 79 -0.62 0.56 18.10
C GLY A 79 -1.32 0.42 16.76
N ALA A 80 -2.66 0.35 16.78
CA ALA A 80 -3.45 0.26 15.55
C ALA A 80 -3.24 1.47 14.63
N ARG A 81 -3.24 2.69 15.20
CA ARG A 81 -3.00 3.94 14.45
C ARG A 81 -1.60 4.02 13.87
N ALA A 82 -0.58 3.58 14.62
CA ALA A 82 0.79 3.56 14.12
C ALA A 82 0.91 2.63 12.90
N ALA A 83 0.33 1.42 12.98
CA ALA A 83 0.33 0.47 11.87
C ALA A 83 -0.43 1.00 10.64
N SER A 84 -1.63 1.56 10.81
CA SER A 84 -2.38 2.15 9.68
C SER A 84 -1.66 3.33 9.05
N THR A 85 -1.04 4.20 9.87
CA THR A 85 -0.26 5.34 9.38
C THR A 85 0.93 4.88 8.53
N VAL A 86 1.58 3.77 8.90
CA VAL A 86 2.67 3.19 8.10
C VAL A 86 2.17 2.70 6.74
N ALA A 87 1.00 2.05 6.69
CA ALA A 87 0.38 1.63 5.42
C ALA A 87 0.08 2.82 4.51
N ASP A 88 -0.51 3.89 5.06
CA ASP A 88 -0.79 5.13 4.32
C ASP A 88 0.48 5.79 3.81
N VAL A 89 1.51 5.91 4.66
CA VAL A 89 2.80 6.50 4.28
C VAL A 89 3.47 5.71 3.16
N LEU A 90 3.40 4.38 3.16
CA LEU A 90 3.92 3.56 2.06
C LEU A 90 3.28 3.91 0.71
N ASN A 91 1.95 4.06 0.69
CA ASN A 91 1.22 4.48 -0.52
C ASN A 91 1.63 5.89 -0.97
N GLN A 92 1.84 6.82 -0.03
CA GLN A 92 2.29 8.18 -0.35
C GLN A 92 3.75 8.24 -0.85
N LEU A 93 4.61 7.34 -0.38
CA LEU A 93 6.00 7.25 -0.86
C LEU A 93 6.06 6.88 -2.35
N VAL A 94 5.12 6.08 -2.86
CA VAL A 94 5.01 5.80 -4.30
C VAL A 94 4.78 7.09 -5.09
N LEU A 95 3.86 7.94 -4.62
CA LEU A 95 3.53 9.20 -5.27
C LEU A 95 4.72 10.18 -5.23
N LEU A 96 5.41 10.28 -4.11
CA LEU A 96 6.63 11.09 -3.98
C LEU A 96 7.76 10.57 -4.88
N ALA A 97 7.94 9.26 -4.98
CA ALA A 97 8.94 8.66 -5.86
C ALA A 97 8.61 8.91 -7.34
N LEU A 98 7.34 8.83 -7.72
CA LEU A 98 6.88 9.19 -9.08
C LEU A 98 7.19 10.66 -9.38
N ALA A 99 6.84 11.56 -8.47
CA ALA A 99 7.13 12.99 -8.58
C ALA A 99 8.63 13.26 -8.73
N GLY A 100 9.45 12.64 -7.86
CA GLY A 100 10.91 12.76 -7.90
C GLY A 100 11.50 12.24 -9.22
N ASN A 101 10.97 11.14 -9.74
CA ASN A 101 11.40 10.59 -11.02
C ASN A 101 11.08 11.51 -12.20
N LEU A 102 9.88 12.10 -12.23
CA LEU A 102 9.52 13.09 -13.25
C LEU A 102 10.44 14.32 -13.19
N ALA A 103 10.74 14.82 -11.99
CA ALA A 103 11.68 15.93 -11.80
C ALA A 103 13.10 15.57 -12.28
N LEU A 104 13.60 14.39 -11.92
CA LEU A 104 14.93 13.92 -12.33
C LEU A 104 15.03 13.78 -13.86
N VAL A 105 13.99 13.22 -14.48
CA VAL A 105 13.89 13.10 -15.94
C VAL A 105 13.90 14.48 -16.60
N ALA A 106 13.02 15.40 -16.17
CA ALA A 106 12.95 16.75 -16.70
C ALA A 106 14.27 17.51 -16.52
N GLY A 107 14.87 17.44 -15.33
CA GLY A 107 16.16 18.05 -15.03
C GLY A 107 17.30 17.50 -15.90
N SER A 108 17.33 16.19 -16.14
CA SER A 108 18.33 15.58 -17.02
C SER A 108 18.20 16.05 -18.47
N LEU A 109 16.96 16.27 -18.95
CA LEU A 109 16.69 16.79 -20.29
C LEU A 109 17.13 18.25 -20.45
N ILE A 110 17.05 19.07 -19.40
CA ILE A 110 17.53 20.46 -19.37
C ILE A 110 19.06 20.49 -19.35
N LEU A 111 19.67 19.72 -18.45
CA LEU A 111 21.12 19.74 -18.19
C LEU A 111 21.95 18.96 -19.22
N ARG A 112 21.32 18.36 -20.24
CA ARG A 112 21.96 17.49 -21.25
C ARG A 112 22.78 16.35 -20.63
N ARG A 113 22.41 15.91 -19.42
CA ARG A 113 23.05 14.79 -18.71
C ARG A 113 22.54 13.45 -19.25
N PRO A 114 23.24 12.32 -18.99
CA PRO A 114 22.77 11.01 -19.43
C PRO A 114 21.45 10.62 -18.75
N PHE A 115 20.34 10.99 -19.40
CA PHE A 115 18.95 10.73 -19.02
C PHE A 115 18.72 9.27 -18.64
N THR A 116 19.35 8.36 -19.36
CA THR A 116 19.18 6.91 -19.20
C THR A 116 19.61 6.40 -17.82
N ARG A 117 20.59 7.05 -17.16
CA ARG A 117 20.99 6.67 -15.80
C ARG A 117 19.93 7.07 -14.77
N ALA A 118 19.35 8.25 -14.92
CA ALA A 118 18.29 8.75 -14.03
C ALA A 118 17.01 7.93 -14.22
N LEU A 119 16.59 7.71 -15.47
CA LEU A 119 15.41 6.88 -15.79
C LEU A 119 15.54 5.47 -15.22
N ARG A 120 16.72 4.83 -15.39
CA ARG A 120 16.98 3.49 -14.87
C ARG A 120 16.76 3.41 -13.37
N TRP A 121 17.49 4.23 -12.61
CA TRP A 121 17.38 4.21 -11.15
C TRP A 121 15.98 4.58 -10.71
N GLY A 122 15.35 5.51 -11.42
CA GLY A 122 14.00 5.92 -11.16
C GLY A 122 12.98 4.80 -11.28
N LEU A 123 13.01 4.04 -12.38
CA LEU A 123 12.12 2.91 -12.61
C LEU A 123 12.35 1.78 -11.58
N VAL A 124 13.59 1.50 -11.22
CA VAL A 124 13.91 0.48 -10.20
C VAL A 124 13.38 0.89 -8.82
N VAL A 125 13.63 2.14 -8.40
CA VAL A 125 13.15 2.63 -7.10
C VAL A 125 11.63 2.71 -7.08
N LEU A 126 11.01 3.24 -8.13
CA LEU A 126 9.55 3.33 -8.24
C LEU A 126 8.90 1.95 -8.26
N GLY A 127 9.41 1.03 -9.09
CA GLY A 127 8.90 -0.33 -9.15
C GLY A 127 9.04 -1.08 -7.83
N GLY A 128 10.17 -0.89 -7.14
CA GLY A 128 10.38 -1.45 -5.80
C GLY A 128 9.40 -0.89 -4.76
N LEU A 129 9.13 0.42 -4.79
CA LEU A 129 8.13 1.03 -3.90
C LEU A 129 6.71 0.60 -4.21
N VAL A 130 6.32 0.51 -5.49
CA VAL A 130 5.00 0.00 -5.91
C VAL A 130 4.81 -1.45 -5.47
N LEU A 131 5.84 -2.28 -5.64
CA LEU A 131 5.85 -3.67 -5.18
C LEU A 131 5.72 -3.75 -3.66
N ALA A 132 6.48 -2.93 -2.93
CA ALA A 132 6.38 -2.84 -1.48
C ALA A 132 4.98 -2.38 -1.03
N SER A 133 4.38 -1.38 -1.68
CA SER A 133 3.00 -0.94 -1.41
C SER A 133 2.00 -2.07 -1.58
N GLY A 134 2.04 -2.79 -2.71
CA GLY A 134 1.08 -3.86 -2.99
C GLY A 134 1.24 -5.11 -2.12
N THR A 135 2.41 -5.30 -1.48
CA THR A 135 2.71 -6.51 -0.68
C THR A 135 2.73 -6.24 0.82
N ILE A 136 3.31 -5.11 1.25
CA ILE A 136 3.58 -4.78 2.66
C ILE A 136 2.45 -3.96 3.26
N ALA A 137 1.90 -2.96 2.55
CA ALA A 137 0.84 -2.10 3.10
C ALA A 137 -0.40 -2.90 3.58
N PRO A 138 -0.91 -3.91 2.82
CA PRO A 138 -2.01 -4.75 3.28
C PRO A 138 -1.73 -5.56 4.55
N GLN A 139 -0.44 -5.80 4.86
CA GLN A 139 -0.03 -6.50 6.09
C GLN A 139 -0.07 -5.56 7.29
N PHE A 140 0.29 -4.29 7.11
CA PHE A 140 0.16 -3.28 8.16
C PHE A 140 -1.30 -2.98 8.48
N ASP A 141 -2.19 -2.99 7.48
CA ASP A 141 -3.64 -2.86 7.72
C ASP A 141 -4.19 -4.04 8.53
N ALA A 142 -3.74 -5.26 8.24
CA ALA A 142 -4.11 -6.45 9.02
C ALA A 142 -3.55 -6.38 10.46
N LEU A 143 -2.30 -5.96 10.60
CA LEU A 143 -1.68 -5.75 11.90
C LEU A 143 -2.42 -4.66 12.70
N ALA A 144 -2.90 -3.61 12.03
CA ALA A 144 -3.67 -2.55 12.67
C ALA A 144 -4.98 -3.07 13.27
N SER A 145 -5.71 -3.94 12.55
CA SER A 145 -6.92 -4.57 13.09
C SER A 145 -6.63 -5.49 14.27
N ASP A 146 -5.54 -6.26 14.20
CA ASP A 146 -5.17 -7.18 15.27
C ASP A 146 -4.77 -6.43 16.54
N LEU A 147 -3.97 -5.37 16.39
CA LEU A 147 -3.60 -4.50 17.51
C LEU A 147 -4.82 -3.79 18.09
N ALA A 148 -5.77 -3.36 17.27
CA ALA A 148 -6.99 -2.72 17.75
C ALA A 148 -7.83 -3.66 18.63
N VAL A 149 -8.01 -4.91 18.20
CA VAL A 149 -8.75 -5.92 18.97
C VAL A 149 -8.04 -6.23 20.29
N GLN A 150 -6.71 -6.33 20.26
CA GLN A 150 -5.90 -6.55 21.46
C GLN A 150 -5.96 -5.38 22.44
N GLU A 151 -5.89 -4.14 21.95
CA GLU A 151 -5.95 -2.91 22.77
C GLU A 151 -7.34 -2.72 23.39
N LEU A 152 -8.41 -3.16 22.74
CA LEU A 152 -9.78 -3.14 23.27
C LEU A 152 -10.05 -4.22 24.33
N GLY A 153 -9.05 -5.04 24.66
CA GLY A 153 -9.18 -6.09 25.67
C GLY A 153 -10.06 -7.26 25.24
N PHE A 154 -10.40 -7.37 23.95
CA PHE A 154 -11.01 -8.59 23.45
C PHE A 154 -9.99 -9.72 23.62
N PRO A 155 -10.41 -10.89 24.14
CA PRO A 155 -9.51 -12.02 24.24
C PRO A 155 -9.09 -12.38 22.82
N ALA A 156 -7.84 -12.07 22.48
CA ALA A 156 -7.23 -12.57 21.26
C ALA A 156 -7.32 -14.09 21.39
N ALA A 157 -8.22 -14.69 20.61
CA ALA A 157 -8.27 -16.13 20.50
C ALA A 157 -6.92 -16.51 19.87
N THR A 158 -5.94 -16.83 20.72
CA THR A 158 -4.79 -17.60 20.29
C THR A 158 -5.41 -18.78 19.57
N LEU A 159 -5.18 -18.85 18.27
CA LEU A 159 -5.46 -20.02 17.46
C LEU A 159 -4.68 -21.16 18.11
N GLU A 160 -5.20 -21.75 19.18
CA GLU A 160 -4.97 -23.15 19.40
C GLU A 160 -5.47 -23.79 18.10
N PRO A 161 -4.59 -24.44 17.32
CA PRO A 161 -4.99 -25.09 16.10
C PRO A 161 -6.05 -26.08 16.52
N SER A 162 -7.32 -25.68 16.35
CA SER A 162 -8.46 -26.48 16.74
C SER A 162 -8.27 -27.77 16.00
N THR A 163 -7.91 -28.79 16.76
CA THR A 163 -7.81 -30.17 16.30
C THR A 163 -9.10 -30.40 15.53
N LEU A 164 -8.97 -30.52 14.20
CA LEU A 164 -10.06 -30.69 13.25
C LEU A 164 -10.88 -31.94 13.63
N GLY A 165 -11.76 -31.79 14.60
CA GLY A 165 -12.94 -32.61 14.76
C GLY A 165 -14.02 -31.98 13.89
N PRO A 166 -14.76 -32.75 13.09
CA PRO A 166 -15.91 -32.24 12.36
C PRO A 166 -17.01 -31.87 13.37
N SER A 167 -16.98 -30.65 13.90
CA SER A 167 -18.08 -30.08 14.64
C SER A 167 -19.19 -29.74 13.66
N THR A 168 -20.12 -30.68 13.52
CA THR A 168 -21.48 -30.43 13.02
C THR A 168 -22.04 -29.16 13.63
N PRO A 169 -22.72 -28.29 12.86
CA PRO A 169 -23.41 -27.13 13.41
C PRO A 169 -24.54 -27.62 14.31
N GLN A 170 -24.32 -27.64 15.63
CA GLN A 170 -25.41 -27.75 16.59
C GLN A 170 -26.15 -26.42 16.60
N ILE A 171 -27.14 -26.30 15.73
CA ILE A 171 -28.25 -25.37 15.90
C ILE A 171 -29.05 -25.90 17.10
N HIS A 172 -28.71 -25.46 18.31
CA HIS A 172 -29.51 -25.72 19.49
C HIS A 172 -30.04 -24.39 20.03
N GLY A 173 -31.35 -24.20 19.86
CA GLY A 173 -32.06 -23.00 20.27
C GLY A 173 -33.56 -23.14 20.05
N THR A 174 -34.16 -24.14 20.71
CA THR A 174 -35.60 -24.09 21.06
C THR A 174 -35.81 -23.03 22.15
N PRO A 175 -36.81 -22.14 22.05
CA PRO A 175 -37.05 -21.10 23.03
C PRO A 175 -37.97 -21.63 24.14
N ALA A 176 -37.40 -22.02 25.28
CA ALA A 176 -38.18 -22.30 26.49
C ALA A 176 -37.30 -22.31 27.74
N ASP A 177 -36.71 -21.17 28.10
CA ASP A 177 -36.58 -20.75 29.52
C ASP A 177 -35.93 -19.37 29.58
N ALA A 178 -36.68 -18.39 30.09
CA ALA A 178 -36.37 -16.96 30.04
C ALA A 178 -35.82 -16.41 31.36
N THR A 179 -34.97 -17.16 32.07
CA THR A 179 -34.53 -16.75 33.43
C THR A 179 -33.08 -17.06 33.80
N ALA A 180 -32.19 -17.35 32.83
CA ALA A 180 -30.75 -17.32 33.07
C ALA A 180 -30.16 -16.00 32.55
N PRO A 181 -29.31 -15.28 33.30
CA PRO A 181 -28.57 -14.16 32.76
C PRO A 181 -27.66 -14.71 31.66
N ASP A 182 -27.90 -14.27 30.42
CA ASP A 182 -27.20 -14.68 29.22
C ASP A 182 -25.68 -14.72 29.45
N GLU A 183 -25.13 -15.92 29.55
CA GLU A 183 -23.71 -16.17 29.37
C GLU A 183 -23.40 -15.81 27.92
N GLN A 184 -23.05 -14.54 27.76
CA GLN A 184 -22.50 -13.87 26.60
C GLN A 184 -21.61 -14.85 25.84
N HIS A 185 -22.18 -15.50 24.81
CA HIS A 185 -21.44 -16.36 23.91
C HIS A 185 -20.41 -15.48 23.21
N GLY A 186 -19.19 -15.51 23.72
CA GLY A 186 -18.07 -14.77 23.18
C GLY A 186 -17.85 -15.22 21.75
N GLU A 187 -18.33 -14.43 20.80
CA GLU A 187 -18.01 -14.58 19.40
C GLU A 187 -16.50 -14.36 19.27
N HIS A 188 -15.76 -15.47 19.23
CA HIS A 188 -14.31 -15.43 19.07
C HIS A 188 -14.00 -14.92 17.67
N VAL A 189 -13.62 -13.64 17.59
CA VAL A 189 -13.09 -13.04 16.36
C VAL A 189 -11.74 -13.71 16.07
N LEU A 190 -11.70 -14.56 15.05
CA LEU A 190 -10.50 -15.27 14.62
C LEU A 190 -9.53 -14.28 13.95
N LEU A 191 -8.57 -13.77 14.73
CA LEU A 191 -7.46 -12.96 14.24
C LEU A 191 -6.49 -13.85 13.44
N THR A 192 -6.62 -13.82 12.12
CA THR A 192 -5.96 -14.77 11.19
C THR A 192 -4.69 -14.19 10.56
N ALA A 193 -4.11 -13.10 11.08
CA ALA A 193 -2.98 -12.42 10.44
C ALA A 193 -1.68 -13.24 10.37
N GLY A 194 -1.59 -14.38 11.06
CA GLY A 194 -0.39 -15.21 11.10
C GLY A 194 -0.27 -16.32 10.04
N THR A 195 -1.32 -16.61 9.27
CA THR A 195 -1.27 -17.75 8.33
C THR A 195 -0.75 -17.35 6.95
N TRP A 196 0.26 -18.07 6.44
CA TRP A 196 0.87 -17.80 5.12
C TRP A 196 -0.15 -17.66 3.96
N PRO A 197 -1.22 -18.49 3.88
CA PRO A 197 -2.25 -18.32 2.86
C PRO A 197 -2.97 -16.96 2.96
N TYR A 198 -3.21 -16.47 4.18
CA TYR A 198 -3.90 -15.20 4.42
C TYR A 198 -3.04 -14.00 3.98
N ILE A 199 -1.74 -14.05 4.27
CA ILE A 199 -0.76 -13.05 3.83
C ILE A 199 -0.79 -12.94 2.29
N LEU A 200 -0.79 -14.07 1.58
CA LEU A 200 -0.82 -14.11 0.12
C LEU A 200 -2.13 -13.60 -0.47
N MET A 201 -3.28 -13.89 0.15
CA MET A 201 -4.59 -13.39 -0.32
C MET A 201 -4.73 -11.86 -0.20
N ARG A 202 -3.94 -11.23 0.67
CA ARG A 202 -3.95 -9.77 0.87
C ARG A 202 -3.08 -9.00 -0.12
N VAL A 203 -2.15 -9.66 -0.79
CA VAL A 203 -1.29 -9.04 -1.80
C VAL A 203 -2.15 -8.54 -2.96
N ASP A 204 -2.03 -7.26 -3.30
CA ASP A 204 -2.59 -6.74 -4.53
C ASP A 204 -1.71 -7.21 -5.70
N ALA A 205 -2.16 -8.28 -6.36
CA ALA A 205 -1.46 -8.88 -7.48
C ALA A 205 -1.25 -7.90 -8.65
N GLY A 206 -2.16 -6.94 -8.84
CA GLY A 206 -2.06 -5.92 -9.88
C GLY A 206 -0.93 -4.94 -9.59
N LEU A 207 -0.91 -4.35 -8.39
CA LEU A 207 0.19 -3.48 -7.95
C LEU A 207 1.53 -4.23 -7.93
N ALA A 208 1.57 -5.46 -7.43
CA ALA A 208 2.78 -6.27 -7.43
C ALA A 208 3.30 -6.53 -8.86
N ALA A 209 2.42 -6.89 -9.80
CA ALA A 209 2.79 -7.09 -11.20
C ALA A 209 3.31 -5.81 -11.87
N ILE A 210 2.69 -4.66 -11.60
CA ILE A 210 3.17 -3.35 -12.09
C ILE A 210 4.55 -3.05 -11.51
N GLY A 211 4.73 -3.22 -10.21
CA GLY A 211 6.02 -3.01 -9.54
C GLY A 211 7.14 -3.86 -10.13
N ILE A 212 6.90 -5.16 -10.31
CA ILE A 212 7.83 -6.10 -10.94
C ILE A 212 8.16 -5.65 -12.37
N THR A 213 7.15 -5.29 -13.16
CA THR A 213 7.33 -4.84 -14.55
C THR A 213 8.21 -3.60 -14.64
N LEU A 214 8.01 -2.62 -13.75
CA LEU A 214 8.83 -1.40 -13.69
C LEU A 214 10.29 -1.70 -13.31
N VAL A 215 10.50 -2.59 -12.33
CA VAL A 215 11.86 -3.02 -11.95
C VAL A 215 12.56 -3.70 -13.13
N LEU A 216 11.89 -4.65 -13.79
CA LEU A 216 12.43 -5.36 -14.95
C LEU A 216 12.73 -4.41 -16.11
N LEU A 217 11.84 -3.45 -16.40
CA LEU A 217 12.08 -2.43 -17.42
C LEU A 217 13.32 -1.59 -17.10
N GLY A 218 13.49 -1.19 -15.83
CA GLY A 218 14.70 -0.49 -15.37
C GLY A 218 15.96 -1.32 -15.61
N ILE A 219 15.95 -2.61 -15.29
CA ILE A 219 17.07 -3.52 -15.55
C ILE A 219 17.32 -3.69 -17.06
N LEU A 220 16.28 -3.89 -17.87
CA LEU A 220 16.43 -4.07 -19.31
C LEU A 220 17.04 -2.83 -19.98
N ILE A 221 16.62 -1.63 -19.56
CA ILE A 221 17.21 -0.36 -20.03
C ILE A 221 18.70 -0.30 -19.69
N ARG A 222 19.11 -0.79 -18.52
CA ARG A 222 20.53 -0.85 -18.13
C ARG A 222 21.35 -1.64 -19.14
N ASP A 223 20.85 -2.82 -19.49
CA ASP A 223 21.59 -3.77 -20.31
C ASP A 223 21.58 -3.34 -21.77
N GLY A 224 20.48 -2.77 -22.26
CA GLY A 224 20.42 -2.14 -23.58
C GLY A 224 21.47 -1.02 -23.75
N ILE A 225 21.68 -0.17 -22.76
CA ILE A 225 22.72 0.88 -22.80
C ILE A 225 24.12 0.26 -22.85
N ARG A 226 24.35 -0.84 -22.12
CA ARG A 226 25.64 -1.53 -22.12
C ARG A 226 25.95 -2.11 -23.51
N LEU A 227 24.99 -2.84 -24.08
CA LEU A 227 25.11 -3.42 -25.42
C LEU A 227 25.35 -2.34 -26.49
N GLN A 228 24.66 -1.20 -26.41
CA GLN A 228 24.87 -0.10 -27.35
C GLN A 228 26.32 0.43 -27.29
N ARG A 229 26.87 0.63 -26.08
CA ARG A 229 28.25 1.08 -25.91
C ARG A 229 29.27 0.07 -26.44
N ASP A 230 28.99 -1.21 -26.25
CA ASP A 230 29.87 -2.28 -26.72
C ASP A 230 29.87 -2.32 -28.27
N THR A 231 28.73 -2.04 -28.92
CA THR A 231 28.65 -1.94 -30.39
C THR A 231 29.30 -0.69 -30.97
N GLU A 232 29.29 0.43 -30.25
CA GLU A 232 29.94 1.69 -30.67
C GLU A 232 31.47 1.58 -30.67
N GLY A 233 32.05 0.64 -29.92
CA GLY A 233 33.50 0.40 -29.90
C GLY A 233 34.02 -0.53 -31.01
N LEU A 234 33.14 -1.10 -31.83
CA LEU A 234 33.47 -2.07 -32.89
C LEU A 234 33.52 -1.45 -34.30
N VAL A 235 33.15 -0.18 -34.46
CA VAL A 235 33.14 0.57 -35.72
C VAL A 235 34.18 1.68 -35.67
#